data_AF-F0GZY4-F1
#
_entry.id   AF-F0GZY4-F1
#
_cell.length_a   1.000
_cell.length_b   1.000
_cell.length_c   1.000
_cell.angle_alpha   90.00
_cell.angle_beta   90.00
_cell.angle_gamma   90.00
#
_symmetry.space_group_name_H-M   'P 1'
#
loop_
_entity.id
_entity.type
_entity.pdbx_description
1 polymer ?
#
loop_
_entity_poly.entity_id
_entity_poly.type
_entity_poly.pdbx_seq_one_letter_code
_entity_poly.pdbx_strand_id
1 'polypeptide(L)'
;MTKKEAKKLGWIPSKGNLWEVTDKRVIGGDYFGNFEKKLPEANYKECDVNYFGGRRGGERLIYDEDFNIFYTNDHYKTFTKEN
;
A
#
# COMPACT_ATOMS: atom_id res chain seq x y z
N MET A 1 4.63 6.08 4.39
CA MET A 1 4.26 6.23 5.83
C MET A 1 3.12 5.27 6.11
N THR A 2 3.05 4.71 7.31
CA THR A 2 1.98 3.76 7.66
C THR A 2 0.63 4.45 7.77
N LYS A 3 -0.46 3.69 7.64
CA LYS A 3 -1.83 4.18 7.88
C LYS A 3 -1.97 4.78 9.28
N LYS A 4 -1.29 4.20 10.29
CA LYS A 4 -1.31 4.69 11.68
C LYS A 4 -0.68 6.07 11.81
N GLU A 5 0.47 6.29 11.19
CA GLU A 5 1.15 7.60 11.20
C GLU A 5 0.32 8.66 10.47
N ALA A 6 -0.21 8.32 9.28
CA ALA A 6 -1.06 9.23 8.52
C ALA A 6 -2.29 9.67 9.32
N LYS A 7 -2.96 8.73 10.00
CA LYS A 7 -4.13 9.04 10.84
C LYS A 7 -3.79 9.98 12.00
N LYS A 8 -2.60 9.85 12.60
CA LYS A 8 -2.13 10.78 13.66
C LYS A 8 -1.97 12.21 13.16
N LEU A 9 -1.68 12.38 11.86
CA LEU A 9 -1.58 13.69 11.22
C LEU A 9 -2.93 14.25 10.75
N GLY A 10 -4.04 13.52 10.95
CA GLY A 10 -5.37 13.96 10.55
C GLY A 10 -5.85 13.42 9.20
N TRP A 11 -5.20 12.38 8.66
CA TRP A 11 -5.67 11.73 7.45
C TRP A 11 -7.01 11.02 7.67
N ILE A 12 -7.98 11.37 6.84
CA ILE A 12 -9.32 10.77 6.75
C ILE A 12 -9.46 10.16 5.35
N PRO A 13 -9.38 8.82 5.21
CA PRO A 13 -9.36 8.15 3.90
C PRO A 13 -10.55 8.50 3.00
N SER A 14 -11.74 8.66 3.57
CA SER A 14 -12.96 9.01 2.83
C SER A 14 -12.94 10.43 2.25
N LYS A 15 -12.15 11.34 2.85
CA LYS A 15 -11.94 12.71 2.35
C LYS A 15 -10.84 12.79 1.30
N GLY A 16 -9.96 11.79 1.21
CA GLY A 16 -8.81 11.84 0.29
C GLY A 16 -7.77 12.91 0.65
N ASN A 17 -7.74 13.36 1.91
CA ASN A 17 -6.96 14.52 2.36
C ASN A 17 -5.50 14.20 2.74
N LEU A 18 -4.89 13.12 2.22
CA LEU A 18 -3.55 12.71 2.69
C LEU A 18 -2.49 13.79 2.43
N TRP A 19 -2.49 14.40 1.24
CA TRP A 19 -1.56 15.46 0.88
C TRP A 19 -1.91 16.83 1.46
N GLU A 20 -3.09 16.99 2.06
CA GLU A 20 -3.43 18.20 2.82
C GLU A 20 -2.76 18.18 4.21
N VAL A 21 -2.52 16.99 4.74
CA VAL A 21 -1.98 16.78 6.10
C VAL A 21 -0.56 16.22 6.11
N THR A 22 0.03 16.01 4.93
CA THR A 22 1.39 15.49 4.77
C THR A 22 2.07 16.17 3.59
N ASP A 23 3.41 16.28 3.64
CA ASP A 23 4.21 16.76 2.52
C ASP A 23 4.31 15.69 1.42
N LYS A 24 3.26 15.62 0.60
CA LYS A 24 3.11 14.72 -0.57
C LYS A 24 3.51 13.27 -0.30
N ARG A 25 3.25 12.76 0.91
CA ARG A 25 3.61 11.39 1.29
C ARG A 25 2.64 10.37 0.69
N VAL A 26 3.06 9.11 0.73
CA VAL A 26 2.32 7.95 0.23
C VAL A 26 2.10 6.94 1.37
N ILE A 27 0.98 6.20 1.36
CA ILE A 27 0.72 5.13 2.34
C ILE A 27 1.55 3.90 2.01
N GLY A 28 2.22 3.33 3.00
CA GLY A 28 2.96 2.09 2.84
C GLY A 28 3.81 1.73 4.06
N GLY A 29 4.18 0.46 4.14
CA GLY A 29 4.92 -0.16 5.24
C GLY A 29 4.04 -0.93 6.23
N ASP A 30 2.72 -0.96 6.04
CA ASP A 30 1.81 -1.78 6.85
C ASP A 30 1.90 -3.26 6.42
N TYR A 31 1.66 -4.17 7.36
CA TYR A 31 1.63 -5.62 7.11
C TYR A 31 0.55 -6.00 6.09
N PHE A 32 0.91 -6.87 5.13
CA PHE A 32 -0.02 -7.47 4.18
C PHE A 32 -0.27 -8.93 4.56
N GLY A 33 -1.49 -9.24 5.00
CA GLY A 33 -1.80 -10.53 5.60
C GLY A 33 -1.86 -11.74 4.67
N ASN A 34 -1.88 -11.54 3.35
CA ASN A 34 -2.03 -12.61 2.35
C ASN A 34 -3.13 -13.65 2.71
N PHE A 35 -4.25 -13.20 3.27
CA PHE A 35 -5.31 -14.09 3.79
C PHE A 35 -5.96 -14.96 2.70
N GLU A 36 -5.98 -14.46 1.47
CA GLU A 36 -6.49 -15.17 0.29
C GLU A 36 -5.44 -16.12 -0.32
N LYS A 37 -4.22 -16.17 0.23
CA LYS A 37 -3.11 -17.05 -0.20
C LYS A 37 -2.81 -16.97 -1.70
N LYS A 38 -2.87 -15.76 -2.26
CA LYS A 38 -2.56 -15.49 -3.68
C LYS A 38 -1.05 -15.36 -3.93
N LEU A 39 -0.29 -15.12 -2.88
CA LEU A 39 1.18 -15.09 -2.89
C LEU A 39 1.72 -16.30 -2.09
N PRO A 40 2.99 -16.69 -2.29
CA PRO A 40 3.68 -17.63 -1.41
C PRO A 40 3.61 -17.22 0.07
N GLU A 41 3.90 -18.13 1.00
CA GLU A 41 3.91 -17.78 2.43
C GLU A 41 5.19 -16.99 2.77
N ALA A 42 5.04 -15.75 3.24
CA ALA A 42 6.12 -14.89 3.74
C ALA A 42 5.56 -13.75 4.61
N ASN A 43 6.46 -12.95 5.17
CA ASN A 43 6.12 -11.75 5.96
C ASN A 43 6.08 -10.51 5.08
N TYR A 44 4.95 -10.27 4.41
CA TYR A 44 4.80 -9.15 3.48
C TYR A 44 4.40 -7.83 4.13
N LYS A 45 4.81 -6.74 3.48
CA LYS A 45 4.32 -5.38 3.66
C LYS A 45 3.71 -4.88 2.34
N GLU A 46 2.84 -3.88 2.43
CA GLU A 46 2.26 -3.22 1.26
C GLU A 46 2.65 -1.74 1.17
N CYS A 47 2.71 -1.19 -0.03
CA CYS A 47 2.73 0.25 -0.27
C CYS A 47 1.92 0.65 -1.49
N ASP A 48 1.31 1.84 -1.44
CA ASP A 48 0.69 2.47 -2.59
C ASP A 48 1.75 2.86 -3.62
N VAL A 49 1.42 2.65 -4.89
CA VAL A 49 2.16 3.19 -6.03
C VAL A 49 1.22 4.02 -6.91
N ASN A 50 1.80 4.83 -7.79
CA ASN A 50 1.05 5.69 -8.72
C ASN A 50 0.00 6.58 -8.01
N TYR A 51 0.32 7.06 -6.80
CA TYR A 51 -0.54 7.94 -6.01
C TYR A 51 -0.16 9.42 -6.22
N PHE A 52 -1.13 10.23 -6.63
CA PHE A 52 -0.95 11.65 -6.97
C PHE A 52 -1.85 12.59 -6.13
N GLY A 53 -2.18 12.20 -4.90
CA GLY A 53 -3.10 12.95 -4.03
C GLY A 53 -4.55 12.51 -4.17
N GLY A 54 -5.43 13.01 -3.28
CA GLY A 54 -6.85 12.63 -3.27
C GLY A 54 -7.11 11.24 -2.67
N ARG A 55 -8.14 10.55 -3.17
CA ARG A 55 -8.46 9.18 -2.73
C ARG A 55 -7.41 8.20 -3.26
N ARG A 56 -7.03 7.21 -2.45
CA ARG A 56 -6.08 6.17 -2.83
C ARG A 56 -6.64 5.34 -4.00
N GLY A 57 -5.77 5.01 -4.95
CA GLY A 57 -6.07 4.10 -6.06
C GLY A 57 -6.10 2.63 -5.62
N GLY A 58 -6.20 1.72 -6.59
CA GLY A 58 -6.15 0.26 -6.37
C GLY A 58 -4.73 -0.33 -6.41
N GLU A 59 -3.74 0.44 -6.85
CA GLU A 59 -2.42 -0.09 -7.19
C GLU A 59 -1.48 -0.18 -5.98
N ARG A 60 -0.75 -1.29 -5.86
CA ARG A 60 0.17 -1.54 -4.73
C ARG A 60 1.38 -2.35 -5.16
N LEU A 61 2.50 -2.15 -4.46
CA LEU A 61 3.53 -3.18 -4.33
C LEU A 61 3.33 -3.95 -3.02
N ILE A 62 3.59 -5.25 -3.08
CA ILE A 62 3.68 -6.17 -1.95
C ILE A 62 5.11 -6.70 -1.91
N TYR A 63 5.78 -6.58 -0.77
CA TYR A 63 7.20 -6.92 -0.66
C TYR A 63 7.54 -7.51 0.71
N ASP A 64 8.54 -8.37 0.78
CA ASP A 64 9.12 -8.88 2.01
C ASP A 64 10.60 -8.47 2.17
N GLU A 65 11.27 -9.01 3.18
CA GLU A 65 12.68 -8.72 3.49
C GLU A 65 13.66 -9.45 2.55
N ASP A 66 13.18 -10.47 1.84
CA ASP A 66 13.96 -11.26 0.88
C ASP A 66 13.81 -10.75 -0.57
N PHE A 67 13.26 -9.53 -0.73
CA PHE A 67 13.01 -8.88 -2.01
C PHE A 67 12.07 -9.67 -2.95
N ASN A 68 11.15 -10.47 -2.40
CA ASN A 68 10.02 -10.94 -3.19
C ASN A 68 9.05 -9.78 -3.41
N ILE A 69 9.08 -9.18 -4.60
CA ILE A 69 8.26 -8.02 -4.95
C ILE A 69 7.14 -8.46 -5.90
N PHE A 70 5.92 -8.07 -5.58
CA PHE A 70 4.74 -8.30 -6.40
C PHE A 70 3.98 -6.99 -6.59
N TYR A 71 3.39 -6.81 -7.76
CA TYR A 71 2.53 -5.68 -8.10
C TYR A 71 1.09 -6.13 -8.29
N THR A 72 0.15 -5.30 -7.86
CA THR A 72 -1.28 -5.42 -8.17
C THR A 72 -1.80 -4.08 -8.66
N ASN A 73 -2.62 -4.08 -9.71
CA ASN A 73 -3.29 -2.89 -10.23
C ASN A 73 -4.82 -2.90 -10.01
N ASP A 74 -5.33 -3.97 -9.40
CA ASP A 74 -6.76 -4.28 -9.33
C ASP A 74 -7.25 -4.45 -7.89
N HIS A 75 -6.55 -3.82 -6.95
CA HIS A 75 -6.86 -3.84 -5.52
C HIS A 75 -6.78 -5.26 -4.94
N TYR A 76 -5.62 -5.91 -5.12
CA TYR A 76 -5.26 -7.23 -4.58
C TYR A 76 -6.01 -8.41 -5.22
N LYS A 77 -6.68 -8.23 -6.37
CA LYS A 77 -7.39 -9.34 -7.03
C LYS A 77 -6.41 -10.26 -7.76
N THR A 78 -5.43 -9.69 -8.45
CA THR A 78 -4.35 -10.42 -9.13
C THR A 78 -3.00 -9.78 -8.82
N PHE A 79 -1.94 -10.58 -8.99
CA PHE A 79 -0.56 -10.15 -8.73
C PHE A 79 0.36 -10.57 -9.88
N THR A 80 1.31 -9.71 -10.20
CA THR A 80 2.44 -10.01 -11.08
C THR A 80 3.71 -9.94 -10.25
N LYS A 81 4.61 -10.91 -10.41
CA LYS A 81 5.93 -10.87 -9.77
C LYS A 81 6.81 -9.90 -10.53
N GLU A 82 7.42 -8.96 -9.82
CA GLU A 82 8.42 -8.05 -10.37
C GLU A 82 9.79 -8.75 -10.38
N ASN A 83 10.56 -8.51 -11.45
CA ASN A 83 11.90 -9.10 -11.66
C ASN A 83 12.99 -8.04 -11.53
#